data_AF-A0A960TWS6-F1
#
_entry.id   AF-A0A960TWS6-F1
#
_cell.length_a   1.000
_cell.length_b   1.000
_cell.length_c   1.000
_cell.angle_alpha   90.00
_cell.angle_beta   90.00
_cell.angle_gamma   90.00
#
_symmetry.space_group_name_H-M   'P 1'
#
loop_
_entity.id
_entity.type
_entity.pdbx_description
1 polymer ?
#
loop_
_entity_poly.entity_id
_entity_poly.type
_entity_poly.pdbx_seq_one_letter_code
_entity_poly.pdbx_strand_id
1 'polypeptide(L)'
;MDKNFRIVIAAAFCALLAGCAPPKTLSVQWTRLDDAIVRVIHPVSAEIIGEDTIPCFMTLSRPGARPFFLELELADGEKIYGEMQILNVTETASFTGAPVAITAEAVQSVRDQKLYEVTVHDPGTGQRVLVVKLGPVMPPRMRDLYERKGMLY
;
A
#
# COMPACT_ATOMS: atom_id res chain seq x y z
N MET A 1 -5.71 69.93 13.29
CA MET A 1 -6.78 69.34 14.10
C MET A 1 -7.45 68.26 13.25
N ASP A 2 -7.13 67.02 13.58
CA ASP A 2 -7.87 65.77 13.35
C ASP A 2 -8.48 65.36 11.99
N LYS A 3 -8.07 64.13 11.62
CA LYS A 3 -8.90 62.99 11.15
C LYS A 3 -9.41 63.01 9.70
N ASN A 4 -8.79 62.20 8.85
CA ASN A 4 -9.28 60.83 8.59
C ASN A 4 -8.50 60.18 7.43
N PHE A 5 -7.56 59.31 7.82
CA PHE A 5 -6.90 58.35 6.96
C PHE A 5 -7.89 57.21 6.69
N ARG A 6 -8.32 57.01 5.44
CA ARG A 6 -9.00 55.79 5.02
C ARG A 6 -8.27 55.18 3.84
N ILE A 7 -7.32 54.32 4.19
CA ILE A 7 -6.75 53.30 3.34
C ILE A 7 -7.89 52.33 2.96
N VAL A 8 -8.17 52.18 1.68
CA VAL A 8 -8.93 51.04 1.14
C VAL A 8 -7.93 50.11 0.49
N ILE A 9 -7.44 49.14 1.26
CA ILE A 9 -6.71 47.97 0.74
C ILE A 9 -7.77 47.04 0.15
N ALA A 10 -7.90 47.06 -1.17
CA ALA A 10 -8.59 46.00 -1.90
C ALA A 10 -7.58 44.87 -2.15
N ALA A 11 -7.51 43.95 -1.20
CA ALA A 11 -6.78 42.69 -1.37
C ALA A 11 -7.57 41.79 -2.34
N ALA A 12 -7.09 41.68 -3.58
CA ALA A 12 -7.50 40.61 -4.50
C ALA A 12 -6.37 39.58 -4.60
N PHE A 13 -6.15 38.85 -3.50
CA PHE A 13 -5.34 37.64 -3.50
C PHE A 13 -6.24 36.49 -4.02
N CYS A 14 -6.43 36.43 -5.34
CA CYS A 14 -6.95 35.23 -5.99
C CYS A 14 -5.82 34.20 -6.05
N ALA A 15 -5.51 33.60 -4.90
CA ALA A 15 -4.81 32.33 -4.87
C ALA A 15 -5.77 31.28 -5.43
N LEU A 16 -5.56 30.91 -6.69
CA LEU A 16 -5.99 29.62 -7.23
C LEU A 16 -5.35 28.53 -6.36
N LEU A 17 -6.02 28.19 -5.26
CA LEU A 17 -5.88 26.91 -4.61
C LEU A 17 -6.44 25.89 -5.59
N ALA A 18 -5.61 25.52 -6.58
CA ALA A 18 -5.68 24.18 -7.14
C ALA A 18 -5.46 23.25 -5.94
N GLY A 19 -6.57 22.88 -5.29
CA GLY A 19 -6.57 21.96 -4.19
C GLY A 19 -6.05 20.64 -4.74
N CYS A 20 -4.75 20.42 -4.64
CA CYS A 20 -4.20 19.08 -4.67
C CYS A 20 -4.82 18.38 -3.47
N ALA A 21 -5.93 17.67 -3.70
CA ALA A 21 -6.46 16.75 -2.71
C ALA A 21 -5.27 15.87 -2.28
N PRO A 22 -4.99 15.77 -0.97
CA PRO A 22 -3.84 15.02 -0.50
C PRO A 22 -3.92 13.59 -1.07
N PRO A 23 -2.77 13.01 -1.47
CA PRO A 23 -2.75 11.67 -2.04
C PRO A 23 -3.45 10.70 -1.07
N LYS A 24 -4.36 9.87 -1.62
CA LYS A 24 -5.15 8.91 -0.84
C LYS A 24 -4.20 7.83 -0.30
N THR A 25 -3.92 7.87 1.00
CA THR A 25 -3.02 6.93 1.68
C THR A 25 -3.78 5.87 2.48
N LEU A 26 -3.23 4.66 2.49
CA LEU A 26 -3.61 3.55 3.37
C LEU A 26 -2.39 3.20 4.22
N SER A 27 -2.52 3.23 5.54
CA SER A 27 -1.49 2.70 6.44
C SER A 27 -1.82 1.26 6.80
N VAL A 28 -0.94 0.35 6.39
CA VAL A 28 -1.03 -1.09 6.62
C VAL A 28 -0.08 -1.47 7.74
N GLN A 29 -0.53 -2.29 8.67
CA GLN A 29 0.28 -2.87 9.72
C GLN A 29 0.55 -4.35 9.39
N TRP A 30 1.80 -4.69 9.14
CA TRP A 30 2.22 -6.07 8.89
C TRP A 30 2.57 -6.77 10.20
N THR A 31 2.06 -7.98 10.41
CA THR A 31 2.19 -8.71 11.68
C THR A 31 2.41 -10.22 11.48
N ARG A 32 2.97 -10.88 12.51
CA ARG A 32 3.01 -12.35 12.75
C ARG A 32 3.94 -13.19 11.86
N LEU A 33 4.87 -12.57 11.16
CA LEU A 33 5.94 -13.22 10.42
C LEU A 33 7.27 -12.57 10.80
N ASP A 34 7.66 -12.77 12.06
CA ASP A 34 8.78 -12.04 12.67
C ASP A 34 10.07 -12.22 11.85
N ASP A 35 10.82 -11.13 11.71
CA ASP A 35 12.09 -11.05 10.99
C ASP A 35 12.01 -11.26 9.46
N ALA A 36 10.81 -11.47 8.88
CA ALA A 36 10.64 -11.46 7.43
C ALA A 36 10.64 -10.04 6.87
N ILE A 37 11.24 -9.86 5.69
CA ILE A 37 11.24 -8.59 4.98
C ILE A 37 10.02 -8.56 4.06
N VAL A 38 9.17 -7.55 4.19
CA VAL A 38 8.10 -7.29 3.24
C VAL A 38 8.51 -6.17 2.29
N ARG A 39 8.36 -6.41 0.98
CA ARG A 39 8.53 -5.42 -0.08
C ARG A 39 7.22 -5.22 -0.81
N VAL A 40 6.82 -3.96 -0.94
CA VAL A 40 5.68 -3.53 -1.74
C VAL A 40 6.20 -2.90 -3.02
N ILE A 41 5.85 -3.49 -4.16
CA ILE A 41 6.33 -3.06 -5.47
C ILE A 41 5.20 -2.38 -6.24
N HIS A 42 5.50 -1.20 -6.78
CA HIS A 42 4.57 -0.44 -7.60
C HIS A 42 4.32 -1.15 -8.95
N PRO A 43 3.06 -1.39 -9.34
CA PRO A 43 2.72 -2.32 -10.43
C PRO A 43 3.07 -1.82 -11.84
N VAL A 44 3.54 -0.58 -11.97
CA VAL A 44 3.91 0.04 -13.25
C VAL A 44 5.39 0.38 -13.32
N SER A 45 5.93 1.02 -12.28
CA SER A 45 7.33 1.46 -12.27
C SER A 45 8.31 0.34 -11.91
N ALA A 46 7.84 -0.72 -11.24
CA ALA A 46 8.66 -1.75 -10.58
C ALA A 46 9.50 -1.24 -9.41
N GLU A 47 9.26 -0.01 -8.96
CA GLU A 47 9.95 0.53 -7.80
C GLU A 47 9.42 -0.13 -6.52
N ILE A 48 10.35 -0.44 -5.62
CA ILE A 48 10.03 -0.78 -4.25
C ILE A 48 9.60 0.52 -3.57
N ILE A 49 8.31 0.60 -3.23
CA ILE A 49 7.71 1.80 -2.61
C ILE A 49 7.53 1.64 -1.10
N GLY A 50 7.84 0.45 -0.57
CA GLY A 50 7.90 0.15 0.84
C GLY A 50 8.71 -1.12 1.05
N GLU A 51 9.66 -1.08 1.97
CA GLU A 51 10.48 -2.21 2.39
C GLU A 51 10.75 -2.05 3.88
N ASP A 52 10.43 -3.08 4.65
CA ASP A 52 10.69 -3.10 6.10
C ASP A 52 10.60 -4.53 6.64
N THR A 53 11.11 -4.73 7.86
CA THR A 53 11.06 -6.01 8.59
C THR A 53 9.76 -6.12 9.40
N ILE A 54 9.06 -7.25 9.31
CA ILE A 54 7.83 -7.51 10.06
C ILE A 54 8.17 -7.77 11.55
N PRO A 55 7.47 -7.14 12.52
CA PRO A 55 6.30 -6.28 12.36
C PRO A 55 6.63 -4.81 12.01
N CYS A 56 5.91 -4.26 11.03
CA CYS A 56 6.13 -2.89 10.56
C CYS A 56 4.83 -2.18 10.15
N PHE A 57 4.93 -0.87 9.93
CA PHE A 57 3.87 -0.03 9.40
C PHE A 57 4.29 0.57 8.07
N MET A 58 3.46 0.41 7.03
CA MET A 58 3.70 1.01 5.72
C MET A 58 2.55 1.90 5.31
N THR A 59 2.86 3.12 4.90
CA THR A 59 1.87 4.04 4.33
C THR A 59 1.99 4.04 2.82
N LEU A 60 0.93 3.59 2.15
CA LEU A 60 0.91 3.35 0.72
C LEU A 60 -0.09 4.28 0.04
N SER A 61 0.34 4.92 -1.04
CA SER A 61 -0.55 5.74 -1.87
C SER A 61 -1.22 4.87 -2.93
N ARG A 62 -2.55 4.86 -3.00
CA ARG A 62 -3.29 3.95 -3.91
C ARG A 62 -2.85 4.14 -5.38
N PRO A 63 -2.44 3.07 -6.10
CA PRO A 63 -1.95 3.17 -7.47
C PRO A 63 -3.12 3.12 -8.48
N GLY A 64 -4.25 3.76 -8.15
CA GLY A 64 -5.50 3.63 -8.89
C GLY A 64 -6.17 2.25 -8.72
N ALA A 65 -6.49 1.58 -9.83
CA ALA A 65 -7.26 0.33 -9.85
C ALA A 65 -6.39 -0.95 -9.87
N ARG A 66 -5.07 -0.83 -9.99
CA ARG A 66 -4.17 -1.99 -10.07
C ARG A 66 -3.78 -2.48 -8.67
N PRO A 67 -3.60 -3.78 -8.44
CA PRO A 67 -3.00 -4.26 -7.20
C PRO A 67 -1.52 -3.89 -7.17
N PHE A 68 -0.97 -3.68 -5.98
CA PHE A 68 0.48 -3.73 -5.77
C PHE A 68 0.97 -5.17 -5.88
N PHE A 69 2.25 -5.33 -6.21
CA PHE A 69 2.90 -6.62 -6.00
C PHE A 69 3.54 -6.66 -4.62
N LEU A 70 3.64 -7.86 -4.08
CA LEU A 70 4.27 -8.14 -2.81
C LEU A 70 5.37 -9.17 -3.02
N GLU A 71 6.49 -8.95 -2.32
CA GLU A 71 7.53 -9.94 -2.09
C GLU A 71 7.74 -10.04 -0.57
N LEU A 72 7.68 -11.24 -0.04
CA LEU A 72 8.04 -11.57 1.34
C LEU A 72 9.30 -12.41 1.27
N GLU A 73 10.38 -11.92 1.87
CA GLU A 73 11.62 -12.68 2.05
C GLU A 73 11.63 -13.19 3.50
N LEU A 74 11.57 -14.52 3.64
CA LEU A 74 11.60 -15.19 4.93
C LEU A 74 13.02 -15.20 5.50
N ALA A 75 13.15 -15.49 6.79
CA ALA A 75 14.46 -15.56 7.48
C ALA A 75 15.42 -16.60 6.88
N ASP A 76 14.91 -17.63 6.18
CA ASP A 76 15.71 -18.64 5.47
C ASP A 76 16.08 -18.23 4.03
N GLY A 77 15.70 -17.02 3.60
CA GLY A 77 15.93 -16.49 2.26
C GLY A 77 14.90 -16.93 1.22
N GLU A 78 13.89 -17.74 1.60
CA GLU A 78 12.79 -18.09 0.70
C GLU A 78 11.96 -16.85 0.36
N LYS A 79 11.56 -16.74 -0.91
CA LYS A 79 10.69 -15.65 -1.39
C LYS A 79 9.28 -16.14 -1.66
N ILE A 80 8.30 -15.49 -1.03
CA ILE A 80 6.88 -15.66 -1.32
C ILE A 80 6.38 -14.42 -2.05
N TYR A 81 5.59 -14.63 -3.09
CA TYR A 81 5.08 -13.55 -3.93
C TYR A 81 3.58 -13.38 -3.79
N GLY A 82 3.10 -12.17 -4.05
CA GLY A 82 1.69 -11.87 -3.93
C GLY A 82 1.22 -10.61 -4.61
N GLU A 83 -0.06 -10.34 -4.43
CA GLU A 83 -0.74 -9.14 -4.88
C GLU A 83 -1.52 -8.53 -3.72
N MET A 84 -1.57 -7.20 -3.67
CA MET A 84 -2.33 -6.45 -2.67
C MET A 84 -3.25 -5.45 -3.37
N GLN A 85 -4.55 -5.63 -3.18
CA GLN A 85 -5.59 -4.81 -3.80
C GLN A 85 -6.29 -3.95 -2.75
N ILE A 86 -6.27 -2.63 -2.99
CA ILE A 86 -7.03 -1.65 -2.21
C ILE A 86 -8.41 -1.46 -2.86
N LEU A 87 -9.48 -1.84 -2.15
CA LEU A 87 -10.84 -1.90 -2.70
C LEU A 87 -11.64 -0.62 -2.44
N ASN A 88 -11.94 -0.33 -1.16
CA ASN A 88 -12.93 0.68 -0.76
C ASN A 88 -12.39 1.69 0.26
N VAL A 89 -11.20 2.24 0.02
CA VAL A 89 -10.81 3.48 0.72
C VAL A 89 -11.68 4.58 0.13
N THR A 90 -12.79 4.90 0.81
CA THR A 90 -13.74 5.94 0.39
C THR A 90 -13.02 7.28 0.25
N GLU A 91 -13.56 8.17 -0.58
CA GLU A 91 -12.87 9.40 -1.00
C GLU A 91 -12.48 10.36 0.14
N THR A 92 -12.95 10.10 1.36
CA THR A 92 -12.83 10.97 2.52
C THR A 92 -12.04 10.38 3.69
N ALA A 93 -11.62 9.11 3.65
CA ALA A 93 -11.00 8.45 4.81
C ALA A 93 -9.61 7.90 4.51
N SER A 94 -8.58 8.49 5.13
CA SER A 94 -7.31 7.80 5.34
C SER A 94 -7.56 6.62 6.28
N PHE A 95 -7.37 5.40 5.80
CA PHE A 95 -7.50 4.22 6.64
C PHE A 95 -6.17 3.95 7.33
N THR A 96 -6.17 3.97 8.66
CA THR A 96 -4.95 3.78 9.46
C THR A 96 -4.99 2.46 10.19
N GLY A 97 -3.96 1.64 10.03
CA GLY A 97 -3.73 0.44 10.83
C GLY A 97 -4.49 -0.79 10.34
N ALA A 98 -4.59 -1.01 9.03
CA ALA A 98 -5.12 -2.27 8.48
C ALA A 98 -4.20 -3.43 8.87
N PRO A 99 -4.60 -4.34 9.80
CA PRO A 99 -3.72 -5.41 10.19
C PRO A 99 -3.71 -6.47 9.09
N VAL A 100 -2.54 -6.68 8.49
CA VAL A 100 -2.26 -7.83 7.63
C VAL A 100 -1.42 -8.80 8.44
N ALA A 101 -2.05 -9.87 8.90
CA ALA A 101 -1.37 -10.95 9.61
C ALA A 101 -1.00 -12.04 8.60
N ILE A 102 0.30 -12.22 8.37
CA ILE A 102 0.81 -13.36 7.62
C ILE A 102 1.29 -14.39 8.65
N THR A 103 0.60 -15.51 8.76
CA THR A 103 0.91 -16.53 9.76
C THR A 103 1.85 -17.60 9.19
N ALA A 104 2.47 -18.41 10.07
CA ALA A 104 3.21 -19.60 9.64
C ALA A 104 2.33 -20.57 8.80
N GLU A 105 1.02 -20.63 9.07
CA GLU A 105 0.07 -21.41 8.28
C GLU A 105 -0.12 -20.85 6.86
N ALA A 106 -0.02 -19.54 6.69
CA ALA A 106 -0.03 -18.89 5.37
C ALA A 106 1.20 -19.32 4.57
N VAL A 107 2.39 -19.27 5.20
CA VAL A 107 3.65 -19.74 4.61
C VAL A 107 3.55 -21.22 4.24
N GLN A 108 3.06 -22.07 5.14
CA GLN A 108 2.90 -23.49 4.87
C GLN A 108 1.90 -23.75 3.74
N SER A 109 0.79 -23.01 3.68
CA SER A 109 -0.19 -23.12 2.59
C SER A 109 0.45 -22.79 1.24
N VAL A 110 1.28 -21.75 1.19
CA VAL A 110 2.03 -21.36 -0.01
C VAL A 110 3.03 -22.46 -0.40
N ARG A 111 3.80 -23.00 0.57
CA ARG A 111 4.73 -24.12 0.33
C ARG A 111 4.02 -25.37 -0.21
N ASP A 112 2.80 -25.63 0.26
CA ASP A 112 1.91 -26.68 -0.21
C ASP A 112 1.25 -26.37 -1.57
N GLN A 113 1.74 -25.38 -2.31
CA GLN A 113 1.23 -24.95 -3.61
C GLN A 113 -0.22 -24.42 -3.58
N LYS A 114 -0.66 -23.86 -2.45
CA LYS A 114 -1.99 -23.26 -2.30
C LYS A 114 -1.91 -21.75 -2.25
N LEU A 115 -2.99 -21.10 -2.73
CA LEU A 115 -3.18 -19.66 -2.56
C LEU A 115 -3.60 -19.38 -1.11
N TYR A 116 -3.05 -18.32 -0.53
CA TYR A 116 -3.51 -17.78 0.75
C TYR A 116 -4.08 -16.37 0.54
N GLU A 117 -5.24 -16.07 1.11
CA GLU A 117 -5.89 -14.77 1.01
C GLU A 117 -6.14 -14.18 2.41
N VAL A 118 -5.69 -12.95 2.61
CA VAL A 118 -6.07 -12.11 3.77
C VAL A 118 -7.00 -11.02 3.26
N THR A 119 -8.20 -10.93 3.83
CA THR A 119 -9.09 -9.80 3.60
C THR A 119 -9.16 -8.96 4.87
N VAL A 120 -8.86 -7.67 4.76
CA VAL A 120 -9.04 -6.70 5.85
C VAL A 120 -10.35 -5.97 5.65
N HIS A 121 -11.11 -5.87 6.74
CA HIS A 121 -12.38 -5.16 6.78
C HIS A 121 -12.25 -3.86 7.58
N ASP A 122 -12.98 -2.84 7.16
CA ASP A 122 -13.17 -1.63 7.94
C ASP A 122 -14.02 -1.97 9.19
N PRO A 123 -13.56 -1.64 10.40
CA PRO A 123 -14.26 -2.02 11.62
C PRO A 123 -15.56 -1.25 11.85
N GLY A 124 -15.71 -0.05 11.27
CA GLY A 124 -16.91 0.77 11.42
C GLY A 124 -18.02 0.40 10.44
N THR A 125 -17.66 -0.01 9.22
CA THR A 125 -18.62 -0.31 8.15
C THR A 125 -18.71 -1.79 7.77
N GLY A 126 -17.73 -2.61 8.19
CA GLY A 126 -17.59 -4.01 7.79
C GLY A 126 -17.17 -4.22 6.33
N GLN A 127 -16.95 -3.15 5.57
CA GLN A 127 -16.59 -3.23 4.14
C GLN A 127 -15.16 -3.75 3.96
N ARG A 128 -14.93 -4.51 2.88
CA ARG A 128 -13.59 -4.96 2.51
C ARG A 128 -12.76 -3.75 2.06
N VAL A 129 -11.64 -3.49 2.71
CA VAL A 129 -10.74 -2.37 2.39
C VAL A 129 -9.48 -2.81 1.68
N LEU A 130 -8.96 -3.98 2.03
CA LEU A 130 -7.72 -4.54 1.52
C LEU A 130 -7.88 -6.04 1.29
N VAL A 131 -7.31 -6.54 0.19
CA VAL A 131 -7.16 -7.97 -0.05
C VAL A 131 -5.70 -8.23 -0.39
N VAL A 132 -5.06 -9.12 0.33
CA VAL A 132 -3.71 -9.61 0.07
C VAL A 132 -3.82 -11.07 -0.35
N LYS A 133 -3.21 -11.41 -1.49
CA LYS A 133 -3.13 -12.78 -2.01
C LYS A 133 -1.67 -13.19 -2.10
N LEU A 134 -1.31 -14.28 -1.45
CA LEU A 134 0.02 -14.88 -1.53
C LEU A 134 -0.07 -16.20 -2.28
N GLY A 135 0.93 -16.50 -3.10
CA GLY A 135 0.96 -17.71 -3.90
C GLY A 135 2.35 -18.32 -4.04
N PRO A 136 2.42 -19.59 -4.47
CA PRO A 136 3.67 -20.34 -4.61
C PRO A 136 4.55 -19.86 -5.76
N VAL A 137 3.99 -19.07 -6.68
CA VAL A 137 4.66 -18.63 -7.89
C VAL A 137 4.48 -17.13 -8.03
N MET A 138 5.55 -16.45 -8.47
CA MET A 138 5.50 -15.04 -8.85
C MET A 138 4.36 -14.79 -9.84
N PRO A 139 3.43 -13.86 -9.56
CA PRO A 139 2.35 -13.51 -10.47
C PRO A 139 2.88 -13.17 -11.87
N PRO A 140 2.24 -13.63 -12.98
CA PRO A 140 2.75 -13.38 -14.33
C PRO A 140 3.03 -11.91 -14.63
N ARG A 141 2.17 -11.00 -14.16
CA ARG A 141 2.35 -9.55 -14.35
C ARG A 141 3.57 -8.99 -13.60
N MET A 142 3.90 -9.57 -12.45
CA MET A 142 5.09 -9.24 -11.69
C MET A 142 6.33 -9.77 -12.40
N ARG A 143 6.27 -11.00 -12.91
CA ARG A 143 7.32 -11.61 -13.73
C ARG A 143 7.63 -10.78 -14.96
N ASP A 144 6.62 -10.46 -15.77
CA ASP A 144 6.78 -9.62 -16.97
C ASP A 144 7.37 -8.25 -16.60
N LEU A 145 6.99 -7.70 -15.45
CA LEU A 145 7.51 -6.44 -14.96
C LEU A 145 9.00 -6.54 -14.60
N TYR A 146 9.40 -7.59 -13.90
CA TYR A 146 10.79 -7.85 -13.53
C TYR A 146 11.65 -8.15 -14.75
N GLU A 147 11.15 -8.93 -15.72
CA GLU A 147 11.82 -9.21 -16.99
C GLU A 147 12.11 -7.93 -17.77
N ARG A 148 11.10 -7.08 -17.98
CA ARG A 148 11.27 -5.78 -18.67
C ARG A 148 12.26 -4.85 -17.97
N LYS A 149 12.50 -5.05 -16.68
CA LYS A 149 13.38 -4.21 -15.85
C LYS A 149 14.74 -4.84 -15.59
N GLY A 150 15.00 -6.05 -16.11
CA GLY A 150 16.26 -6.77 -15.88
C GLY A 150 16.48 -7.19 -14.42
N MET A 151 15.39 -7.47 -13.70
CA MET A 151 15.42 -7.83 -12.28
C MET A 151 15.32 -9.34 -12.04
N LEU A 152 15.10 -10.14 -13.08
CA LEU A 152 15.26 -11.59 -13.03
C LEU A 152 16.71 -11.92 -13.39
N TYR A 153 17.45 -12.49 -12.44
CA TYR A 153 18.80 -13.03 -12.63
C TYR A 153 18.77 -14.54 -12.68
#